data_AF-A0A2U3CEX5-F1
#
_entry.id   AF-A0A2U3CEX5-F1
#
_cell.length_a   1.000
_cell.length_b   1.000
_cell.length_c   1.000
_cell.angle_alpha   90.00
_cell.angle_beta   90.00
_cell.angle_gamma   90.00
#
_symmetry.space_group_name_H-M   'P 1'
#
loop_
_entity.id
_entity.type
_entity.pdbx_description
1 polymer ?
#
loop_
_entity_poly.entity_id
_entity_poly.type
_entity_poly.pdbx_seq_one_letter_code
_entity_poly.pdbx_strand_id
1 'polypeptide(L)'
;MTQKSLKEFGLEFINEMAKDRKVAQQEIGVVVSGTKSTLIAQGLPHFSYQDIDTLIKTVRKDTARVVDSELTRITIKSLGRIREVLSESAIIIQDEASLEQENELVQLRESNLEFKTQIKEKNTELKQLESEKADSFTQLAEKTDQITALEADMKRVQSQLENQQKELEVHQTQSKELINELEMNQALIEKLKEKELIHEKDIQEALASVAETYQIQENYYQRMLEDGIQSRTKEIRREMEIDLEEMKKKLETQNTRLEDATRQHKITVDRLEEATKIAEEELLETQAELSKAITERLEKNVLLDYTQRLLSTHPLYASILILLNLGGVLDLSTLAMSVGAHPLKLKQMLGDLVTKGLITISSDDPPTIAAVMV
;
A
#
# COMPACT_ATOMS: atom_id res chain seq x y z
N MET A 1 -50.09 20.40 22.29
CA MET A 1 -51.23 20.95 23.07
C MET A 1 -52.52 20.79 22.27
N THR A 2 -53.63 20.38 22.90
CA THR A 2 -54.95 20.33 22.24
C THR A 2 -55.59 21.72 22.27
N GLN A 3 -56.49 22.01 21.33
CA GLN A 3 -57.22 23.30 21.29
C GLN A 3 -58.02 23.56 22.58
N LYS A 4 -58.34 22.50 23.33
CA LYS A 4 -59.01 22.56 24.64
C LYS A 4 -58.06 23.00 25.75
N SER A 5 -56.83 22.47 25.81
CA SER A 5 -55.84 22.86 26.82
C SER A 5 -55.35 24.31 26.64
N LEU A 6 -55.24 24.78 25.39
CA LEU A 6 -54.86 26.16 25.10
C LEU A 6 -55.95 27.17 25.51
N LYS A 7 -57.23 26.77 25.38
CA LYS A 7 -58.37 27.59 25.83
C LYS A 7 -58.47 27.63 27.36
N GLU A 8 -58.29 26.50 28.03
CA GLU A 8 -58.26 26.44 29.51
C GLU A 8 -57.09 27.27 30.06
N PHE A 9 -55.89 27.13 29.48
CA PHE A 9 -54.72 27.93 29.85
C PHE A 9 -54.93 29.43 29.61
N GLY A 10 -55.47 29.80 28.45
CA GLY A 10 -55.79 31.20 28.13
C GLY A 10 -56.83 31.81 29.08
N LEU A 11 -57.86 31.04 29.46
CA LEU A 11 -58.88 31.47 30.41
C LEU A 11 -58.31 31.63 31.83
N GLU A 12 -57.46 30.73 32.29
CA GLU A 12 -56.78 30.87 33.58
C GLU A 12 -55.81 32.07 33.61
N PHE A 13 -55.10 32.33 32.51
CA PHE A 13 -54.26 33.51 32.39
C PHE A 13 -55.07 34.81 32.45
N ILE A 14 -56.19 34.88 31.71
CA ILE A 14 -57.09 36.03 31.76
C ILE A 14 -57.66 36.24 33.17
N ASN A 15 -58.06 35.16 33.86
CA ASN A 15 -58.58 35.24 35.23
C ASN A 15 -57.52 35.68 36.24
N GLU A 16 -56.27 35.26 36.08
CA GLU A 16 -55.16 35.68 36.92
C GLU A 16 -54.82 37.16 36.69
N MET A 17 -54.75 37.60 35.43
CA MET A 17 -54.54 39.01 35.07
C MET A 17 -55.68 39.90 35.57
N ALA A 18 -56.93 39.40 35.59
CA ALA A 18 -58.05 40.12 36.18
C ALA A 18 -57.93 40.29 37.71
N LYS A 19 -57.34 39.31 38.41
CA LYS A 19 -57.03 39.41 39.85
C LYS A 19 -55.91 40.42 40.10
N ASP A 20 -54.82 40.34 39.34
CA ASP A 20 -53.68 41.28 39.47
C ASP A 20 -54.12 42.72 39.16
N ARG A 21 -54.98 42.92 38.14
CA ARG A 21 -55.62 44.22 37.85
C ARG A 21 -56.45 44.74 39.03
N LYS A 22 -57.18 43.86 39.72
CA LYS A 22 -57.99 44.25 40.89
C LYS A 22 -57.11 44.66 42.07
N VAL A 23 -55.98 43.99 42.28
CA VAL A 23 -54.98 44.36 43.29
C VAL A 23 -54.37 45.73 42.97
N ALA A 24 -53.93 45.95 41.72
CA ALA A 24 -53.40 47.24 41.29
C ALA A 24 -54.42 48.38 41.49
N GLN A 25 -55.70 48.16 41.19
CA GLN A 25 -56.75 49.14 41.44
C GLN A 25 -56.95 49.45 42.93
N GLN A 26 -56.82 48.44 43.80
CA GLN A 26 -56.89 48.62 45.24
C GLN A 26 -55.68 49.41 45.76
N GLU A 27 -54.47 49.10 45.30
CA GLU A 27 -53.24 49.80 45.70
C GLU A 27 -53.23 51.26 45.24
N ILE A 28 -53.67 51.54 44.00
CA ILE A 28 -53.88 52.92 43.53
C ILE A 28 -54.92 53.62 44.42
N GLY A 29 -56.00 52.93 44.79
CA GLY A 29 -57.00 53.44 45.74
C GLY A 29 -56.41 53.78 47.11
N VAL A 30 -55.49 52.96 47.62
CA VAL A 30 -54.75 53.20 48.88
C VAL A 30 -53.80 54.39 48.74
N VAL A 31 -53.08 54.54 47.62
CA VAL A 31 -52.22 55.71 47.37
C VAL A 31 -53.04 56.99 47.32
N VAL A 32 -54.15 56.99 46.59
CA VAL A 32 -55.05 58.16 46.48
C VAL A 32 -55.69 58.49 47.83
N SER A 33 -56.16 57.48 48.57
CA SER A 33 -56.76 57.65 49.89
C SER A 33 -55.73 58.13 50.93
N GLY A 34 -54.55 57.52 50.97
CA GLY A 34 -53.45 57.92 51.85
C GLY A 34 -53.00 59.35 51.58
N THR A 35 -52.88 59.73 50.31
CA THR A 35 -52.53 61.11 49.92
C THR A 35 -53.62 62.10 50.32
N LYS A 36 -54.91 61.72 50.21
CA LYS A 36 -56.04 62.50 50.71
C LYS A 36 -56.03 62.63 52.24
N SER A 37 -55.71 61.57 52.97
CA SER A 37 -55.59 61.57 54.43
C SER A 37 -54.43 62.45 54.92
N THR A 38 -53.27 62.40 54.24
CA THR A 38 -52.13 63.27 54.53
C THR A 38 -52.49 64.74 54.30
N LEU A 39 -53.32 65.04 53.30
CA LEU A 39 -53.85 66.39 53.06
C LEU A 39 -54.71 66.90 54.21
N ILE A 40 -55.62 66.05 54.70
CA ILE A 40 -56.53 66.40 55.80
C ILE A 40 -55.73 66.57 57.10
N ALA A 41 -54.70 65.76 57.31
CA ALA A 41 -53.83 65.82 58.48
C ALA A 41 -52.90 67.05 58.50
N GLN A 42 -52.58 67.64 57.35
CA GLN A 42 -51.75 68.84 57.26
C GLN A 42 -52.49 70.14 57.65
N GLY A 43 -53.81 70.10 57.89
CA GLY A 43 -54.53 71.16 58.60
C GLY A 43 -54.48 72.57 57.98
N LEU A 44 -54.26 72.68 56.66
CA LEU A 44 -54.13 73.97 55.98
C LEU A 44 -55.51 74.52 55.55
N PRO A 45 -55.93 75.72 55.99
CA PRO A 45 -57.26 76.26 55.70
C PRO A 45 -57.43 76.74 54.25
N HIS A 46 -56.33 77.00 53.52
CA HIS A 46 -56.37 77.40 52.10
C HIS A 46 -55.22 76.73 51.32
N PHE A 47 -55.55 75.91 50.31
CA PHE A 47 -54.57 75.37 49.37
C PHE A 47 -54.28 76.39 48.27
N SER A 48 -53.01 76.70 48.02
CA SER A 48 -52.64 77.46 46.82
C SER A 48 -52.73 76.57 45.58
N TYR A 49 -52.88 77.19 44.40
CA TYR A 49 -52.82 76.44 43.13
C TYR A 49 -51.50 75.65 42.97
N GLN A 50 -50.39 76.14 43.54
CA GLN A 50 -49.11 75.43 43.51
C GLN A 50 -49.09 74.19 44.40
N ASP A 51 -49.77 74.22 45.54
CA ASP A 51 -49.88 73.06 46.44
C ASP A 51 -50.74 71.97 45.82
N ILE A 52 -51.84 72.36 45.16
CA ILE A 52 -52.71 71.44 44.40
C ILE A 52 -51.95 70.83 43.22
N ASP A 53 -51.16 71.62 42.49
CA ASP A 53 -50.38 71.11 41.36
C ASP A 53 -49.25 70.16 41.83
N THR A 54 -48.58 70.48 42.93
CA THR A 54 -47.55 69.61 43.55
C THR A 54 -48.17 68.31 44.04
N LEU A 55 -49.38 68.36 44.58
CA LEU A 55 -50.15 67.19 44.99
C LEU A 55 -50.54 66.33 43.78
N ILE A 56 -51.10 66.92 42.73
CA ILE A 56 -51.47 66.21 41.51
C ILE A 56 -50.23 65.53 40.91
N LYS A 57 -49.08 66.21 40.90
CA LYS A 57 -47.81 65.63 40.47
C LYS A 57 -47.37 64.46 41.35
N THR A 58 -47.54 64.56 42.67
CA THR A 58 -47.17 63.49 43.62
C THR A 58 -48.09 62.27 43.45
N VAL A 59 -49.40 62.46 43.41
CA VAL A 59 -50.38 61.39 43.14
C VAL A 59 -50.12 60.75 41.78
N ARG A 60 -49.86 61.55 40.73
CA ARG A 60 -49.52 61.00 39.40
C ARG A 60 -48.24 60.20 39.44
N LYS A 61 -47.20 60.67 40.13
CA LYS A 61 -45.91 60.00 40.26
C LYS A 61 -46.04 58.67 41.01
N ASP A 62 -46.75 58.66 42.13
CA ASP A 62 -46.90 57.46 42.94
C ASP A 62 -47.88 56.46 42.30
N THR A 63 -48.92 56.94 41.63
CA THR A 63 -49.78 56.09 40.79
C THR A 63 -48.99 55.48 39.64
N ALA A 64 -48.14 56.26 38.95
CA ALA A 64 -47.28 55.75 37.88
C ALA A 64 -46.31 54.67 38.39
N ARG A 65 -45.72 54.86 39.58
CA ARG A 65 -44.85 53.85 40.21
C ARG A 65 -45.58 52.55 40.52
N VAL A 66 -46.79 52.62 41.06
CA VAL A 66 -47.61 51.43 41.32
C VAL A 66 -47.96 50.73 40.00
N VAL A 67 -48.36 51.49 38.98
CA VAL A 67 -48.67 50.95 37.65
C VAL A 67 -47.44 50.27 37.03
N ASP A 68 -46.26 50.90 37.07
CA ASP A 68 -45.03 50.34 36.52
C ASP A 68 -44.58 49.07 37.27
N SER A 69 -44.70 49.06 38.61
CA SER A 69 -44.41 47.89 39.44
C SER A 69 -45.32 46.72 39.09
N GLU A 70 -46.62 46.95 38.98
CA GLU A 70 -47.60 45.90 38.66
C GLU A 70 -47.48 45.44 37.20
N LEU A 71 -47.20 46.34 36.25
CA LEU A 71 -46.89 45.95 34.87
C LEU A 71 -45.64 45.07 34.81
N THR A 72 -44.58 45.43 35.53
CA THR A 72 -43.35 44.62 35.59
C THR A 72 -43.62 43.24 36.17
N ARG A 73 -44.39 43.16 37.25
CA ARG A 73 -44.80 41.91 37.88
C ARG A 73 -45.63 41.04 36.93
N ILE A 74 -46.59 41.64 36.22
CA ILE A 74 -47.40 40.99 35.19
C ILE A 74 -46.52 40.46 34.06
N THR A 75 -45.55 41.24 33.58
CA THR A 75 -44.61 40.82 32.53
C THR A 75 -43.74 39.66 32.98
N ILE A 76 -43.21 39.68 34.20
CA ILE A 76 -42.40 38.57 34.73
C ILE A 76 -43.25 37.30 34.84
N LYS A 77 -44.48 37.40 35.36
CA LYS A 77 -45.40 36.28 35.42
C LYS A 77 -45.78 35.74 34.04
N SER A 78 -46.10 36.61 33.09
CA SER A 78 -46.49 36.18 31.74
C SER A 78 -45.34 35.51 30.99
N LEU A 79 -44.12 36.03 31.13
CA LEU A 79 -42.91 35.38 30.60
C LEU A 79 -42.61 34.04 31.29
N GLY A 80 -42.79 33.98 32.61
CA GLY A 80 -42.67 32.73 33.37
C GLY A 80 -43.67 31.67 32.89
N ARG A 81 -44.92 32.06 32.66
CA ARG A 81 -45.97 31.18 32.15
C ARG A 81 -45.75 30.77 30.70
N ILE A 82 -45.28 31.68 29.85
CA ILE A 82 -44.87 31.35 28.47
C ILE A 82 -43.72 30.35 28.50
N ARG A 83 -42.75 30.54 29.39
CA ARG A 83 -41.65 29.60 29.57
C ARG A 83 -42.13 28.24 30.04
N GLU A 84 -43.02 28.18 31.04
CA GLU A 84 -43.64 26.94 31.52
C GLU A 84 -44.39 26.23 30.38
N VAL A 85 -45.20 26.96 29.62
CA VAL A 85 -45.87 26.42 28.43
C VAL A 85 -44.88 25.96 27.38
N LEU A 86 -43.78 26.66 27.13
CA LEU A 86 -42.76 26.23 26.16
C LEU A 86 -41.93 25.04 26.68
N SER A 87 -41.79 24.86 27.99
CA SER A 87 -41.14 23.68 28.58
C SER A 87 -42.07 22.47 28.69
N GLU A 88 -43.36 22.67 28.95
CA GLU A 88 -44.39 21.61 28.89
C GLU A 88 -44.77 21.28 27.44
N SER A 89 -44.70 22.28 26.56
CA SER A 89 -44.62 22.16 25.12
C SER A 89 -43.16 22.09 24.68
N ALA A 90 -42.31 21.40 25.44
CA ALA A 90 -41.29 20.60 24.80
C ALA A 90 -42.05 19.71 23.84
N ILE A 91 -42.26 20.26 22.65
CA ILE A 91 -42.60 19.55 21.45
C ILE A 91 -41.58 18.45 21.50
N ILE A 92 -42.08 17.27 21.84
CA ILE A 92 -41.69 16.01 21.27
C ILE A 92 -41.52 16.30 19.77
N ILE A 93 -40.38 16.87 19.42
CA ILE A 93 -39.64 16.47 18.24
C ILE A 93 -38.85 15.24 18.74
N GLN A 94 -39.57 14.21 19.23
CA GLN A 94 -39.12 12.85 19.03
C GLN A 94 -39.52 12.57 17.58
N ASP A 95 -38.54 12.56 16.69
CA ASP A 95 -37.84 11.32 16.29
C ASP A 95 -38.59 10.48 15.25
N GLU A 96 -39.43 11.10 14.42
CA GLU A 96 -39.65 10.54 13.06
C GLU A 96 -38.78 11.28 12.04
N ALA A 97 -38.78 12.62 12.06
CA ALA A 97 -37.89 13.41 11.21
C ALA A 97 -36.39 13.24 11.55
N SER A 98 -36.04 12.91 12.79
CA SER A 98 -34.63 12.70 13.18
C SER A 98 -34.12 11.33 12.72
N LEU A 99 -34.94 10.28 12.76
CA LEU A 99 -34.58 8.95 12.27
C LEU A 99 -34.59 8.89 10.73
N GLU A 100 -35.53 9.57 10.07
CA GLU A 100 -35.49 9.74 8.60
C GLU A 100 -34.30 10.59 8.16
N GLN A 101 -34.01 11.71 8.82
CA GLN A 101 -32.82 12.52 8.52
C GLN A 101 -31.53 11.79 8.83
N GLU A 102 -31.48 10.98 9.88
CA GLU A 102 -30.32 10.17 10.24
C GLU A 102 -30.12 9.02 9.26
N ASN A 103 -31.19 8.34 8.82
CA ASN A 103 -31.15 7.37 7.73
C ASN A 103 -30.73 8.01 6.39
N GLU A 104 -31.22 9.21 6.09
CA GLU A 104 -30.85 9.97 4.89
C GLU A 104 -29.37 10.43 4.97
N LEU A 105 -28.88 10.79 6.16
CA LEU A 105 -27.47 11.08 6.43
C LEU A 105 -26.59 9.83 6.29
N VAL A 106 -27.06 8.68 6.76
CA VAL A 106 -26.36 7.39 6.61
C VAL A 106 -26.28 7.02 5.12
N GLN A 107 -27.39 7.08 4.38
CA GLN A 107 -27.42 6.84 2.94
C GLN A 107 -26.53 7.81 2.16
N LEU A 108 -26.53 9.10 2.54
CA LEU A 108 -25.64 10.11 1.97
C LEU A 108 -24.18 9.82 2.28
N ARG A 109 -23.86 9.38 3.50
CA ARG A 109 -22.48 8.99 3.88
C ARG A 109 -22.02 7.77 3.12
N GLU A 110 -22.86 6.75 2.99
CA GLU A 110 -22.59 5.55 2.21
C GLU A 110 -22.39 5.89 0.74
N SER A 111 -23.29 6.67 0.14
CA SER A 111 -23.16 7.16 -1.24
C SER A 111 -21.88 7.97 -1.43
N ASN A 112 -21.52 8.83 -0.47
CA ASN A 112 -20.29 9.63 -0.54
C ASN A 112 -19.03 8.76 -0.41
N LEU A 113 -19.09 7.70 0.41
CA LEU A 113 -18.03 6.71 0.52
C LEU A 113 -17.88 5.94 -0.79
N GLU A 114 -18.99 5.52 -1.39
CA GLU A 114 -19.04 4.81 -2.66
C GLU A 114 -18.51 5.69 -3.80
N PHE A 115 -18.93 6.95 -3.88
CA PHE A 115 -18.36 7.93 -4.83
C PHE A 115 -16.88 8.17 -4.61
N LYS A 116 -16.40 8.26 -3.37
CA LYS A 116 -14.95 8.37 -3.09
C LYS A 116 -14.18 7.14 -3.58
N THR A 117 -14.78 5.96 -3.46
CA THR A 117 -14.18 4.70 -3.90
C THR A 117 -14.13 4.65 -5.43
N GLN A 118 -15.25 4.96 -6.10
CA GLN A 118 -15.31 5.09 -7.56
C GLN A 118 -14.32 6.14 -8.10
N ILE A 119 -14.18 7.29 -7.43
CA ILE A 119 -13.19 8.32 -7.82
C ILE A 119 -11.77 7.78 -7.71
N LYS A 120 -11.46 7.01 -6.66
CA LYS A 120 -10.13 6.40 -6.53
C LYS A 120 -9.88 5.38 -7.64
N GLU A 121 -10.83 4.50 -7.91
CA GLU A 121 -10.75 3.50 -8.99
C GLU A 121 -10.58 4.17 -10.35
N LYS A 122 -11.38 5.20 -10.66
CA LYS A 122 -11.25 5.97 -11.90
C LYS A 122 -9.93 6.72 -12.00
N ASN A 123 -9.39 7.24 -10.90
CA ASN A 123 -8.05 7.83 -10.90
C ASN A 123 -6.95 6.80 -11.14
N THR A 124 -7.11 5.57 -10.65
CA THR A 124 -6.15 4.48 -10.96
C THR A 124 -6.24 4.04 -12.41
N GLU A 125 -7.45 3.87 -12.97
CA GLU A 125 -7.66 3.59 -14.39
C GLU A 125 -7.06 4.69 -15.27
N LEU A 126 -7.27 5.96 -14.90
CA LEU A 126 -6.76 7.11 -15.65
C LEU A 126 -5.22 7.12 -15.68
N LYS A 127 -4.57 6.87 -14.53
CA LYS A 127 -3.10 6.75 -14.48
C LYS A 127 -2.57 5.60 -15.33
N GLN A 128 -3.27 4.46 -15.34
CA GLN A 128 -2.89 3.33 -16.16
C GLN A 128 -3.01 3.68 -17.66
N LEU A 129 -4.11 4.30 -18.07
CA LEU A 129 -4.30 4.77 -19.44
C LEU A 129 -3.28 5.83 -19.87
N GLU A 130 -2.88 6.73 -18.95
CA GLU A 130 -1.80 7.69 -19.21
C GLU A 130 -0.45 7.00 -19.43
N SER A 131 -0.16 5.95 -18.67
CA SER A 131 1.04 5.12 -18.88
C SER A 131 0.99 4.40 -20.23
N GLU A 132 -0.10 3.70 -20.52
CA GLU A 132 -0.27 2.97 -21.79
C GLU A 132 -0.19 3.91 -23.01
N LYS A 133 -0.71 5.13 -22.88
CA LYS A 133 -0.58 6.19 -23.88
C LYS A 133 0.88 6.60 -24.07
N ALA A 134 1.64 6.80 -23.00
CA ALA A 134 3.06 7.15 -23.09
C ALA A 134 3.88 6.03 -23.75
N ASP A 135 3.60 4.78 -23.40
CA ASP A 135 4.24 3.60 -24.00
C ASP A 135 3.89 3.48 -25.50
N SER A 136 2.64 3.76 -25.87
CA SER A 136 2.23 3.77 -27.28
C SER A 136 2.93 4.87 -28.09
N PHE A 137 3.15 6.06 -27.49
CA PHE A 137 3.89 7.14 -28.14
C PHE A 137 5.37 6.82 -28.34
N THR A 138 6.01 6.16 -27.37
CA THR A 138 7.41 5.73 -27.51
C THR A 138 7.55 4.65 -28.58
N GLN A 139 6.65 3.65 -28.61
CA GLN A 139 6.62 2.67 -29.70
C GLN A 139 6.38 3.30 -31.07
N LEU A 140 5.51 4.31 -31.18
CA LEU A 140 5.27 5.03 -32.42
C LEU A 140 6.54 5.77 -32.90
N ALA A 141 7.28 6.39 -31.99
CA ALA A 141 8.54 7.06 -32.32
C ALA A 141 9.58 6.05 -32.83
N GLU A 142 9.77 4.93 -32.13
CA GLU A 142 10.68 3.86 -32.57
C GLU A 142 10.32 3.29 -33.94
N LYS A 143 9.03 3.08 -34.21
CA LYS A 143 8.56 2.61 -35.52
C LYS A 143 8.78 3.65 -36.62
N THR A 144 8.64 4.93 -36.30
CA THR A 144 8.94 6.02 -37.23
C THR A 144 10.42 6.04 -37.59
N ASP A 145 11.30 5.88 -36.60
CA ASP A 145 12.75 5.80 -36.82
C ASP A 145 13.12 4.56 -37.65
N GLN A 146 12.49 3.41 -37.40
CA GLN A 146 12.68 2.20 -38.22
C GLN A 146 12.27 2.42 -39.67
N ILE A 147 11.14 3.09 -39.92
CA ILE A 147 10.67 3.41 -41.27
C ILE A 147 11.65 4.32 -41.98
N THR A 148 12.12 5.39 -41.34
CA THR A 148 13.08 6.32 -41.96
C THR A 148 14.41 5.66 -42.29
N ALA A 149 14.90 4.75 -41.44
CA ALA A 149 16.09 3.95 -41.74
C ALA A 149 15.87 3.03 -42.96
N LEU A 150 14.74 2.32 -43.01
CA LEU A 150 14.39 1.46 -44.15
C LEU A 150 14.23 2.26 -45.44
N GLU A 151 13.64 3.45 -45.40
CA GLU A 151 13.54 4.34 -46.58
C GLU A 151 14.91 4.78 -47.10
N ALA A 152 15.86 5.05 -46.21
CA ALA A 152 17.24 5.39 -46.57
C ALA A 152 17.95 4.19 -47.23
N ASP A 153 17.78 3.00 -46.68
CA ASP A 153 18.31 1.76 -47.27
C ASP A 153 17.69 1.47 -48.63
N MET A 154 16.38 1.67 -48.79
CA MET A 154 15.68 1.48 -50.07
C MET A 154 16.25 2.42 -51.16
N LYS A 155 16.46 3.69 -50.82
CA LYS A 155 17.11 4.66 -51.74
C LYS A 155 18.53 4.22 -52.12
N ARG A 156 19.30 3.72 -51.15
CA ARG A 156 20.66 3.22 -51.41
C ARG A 156 20.63 2.04 -52.37
N VAL A 157 19.78 1.04 -52.12
CA VAL A 157 19.64 -0.12 -53.01
C VAL A 157 19.20 0.29 -54.40
N GLN A 158 18.25 1.23 -54.51
CA GLN A 158 17.81 1.76 -55.80
C GLN A 158 18.95 2.44 -56.57
N SER A 159 19.78 3.23 -55.89
CA SER A 159 20.97 3.83 -56.52
C SER A 159 22.01 2.78 -56.97
N GLN A 160 22.16 1.68 -56.22
CA GLN A 160 23.03 0.58 -56.61
C GLN A 160 22.51 -0.13 -57.86
N LEU A 161 21.20 -0.35 -57.95
CA LEU A 161 20.55 -0.96 -59.11
C LEU A 161 20.74 -0.09 -60.37
N GLU A 162 20.54 1.23 -60.25
CA GLU A 162 20.75 2.16 -61.36
C GLU A 162 22.20 2.16 -61.84
N ASN A 163 23.18 2.08 -60.92
CA ASN A 163 24.58 2.00 -61.30
C ASN A 163 24.92 0.68 -62.00
N GLN A 164 24.40 -0.45 -61.51
CA GLN A 164 24.58 -1.75 -62.16
C GLN A 164 23.96 -1.81 -63.56
N GLN A 165 22.80 -1.16 -63.76
CA GLN A 165 22.20 -1.05 -65.10
C GLN A 165 23.10 -0.27 -66.05
N LYS A 166 23.70 0.84 -65.59
CA LYS A 166 24.66 1.62 -66.41
C LYS A 166 25.91 0.80 -66.75
N GLU A 167 26.46 0.06 -65.79
CA GLU A 167 27.59 -0.84 -66.05
C GLU A 167 27.25 -1.92 -67.09
N LEU A 168 26.05 -2.50 -67.00
CA LEU A 168 25.57 -3.47 -67.97
C LEU A 168 25.47 -2.86 -69.38
N GLU A 169 24.93 -1.65 -69.52
CA GLU A 169 24.86 -0.94 -70.80
C GLU A 169 26.25 -0.68 -71.40
N VAL A 170 27.22 -0.28 -70.57
CA VAL A 170 28.61 -0.10 -70.99
C VAL A 170 29.19 -1.42 -71.51
N HIS A 171 29.02 -2.52 -70.76
CA HIS A 171 29.50 -3.83 -71.17
C HIS A 171 28.85 -4.35 -72.46
N GLN A 172 27.54 -4.12 -72.63
CA GLN A 172 26.85 -4.46 -73.87
C GLN A 172 27.39 -3.67 -75.07
N THR A 173 27.71 -2.39 -74.86
CA THR A 173 28.30 -1.54 -75.91
C THR A 173 29.70 -2.03 -76.29
N GLN A 174 30.55 -2.29 -75.30
CA GLN A 174 31.88 -2.86 -75.51
C GLN A 174 31.83 -4.22 -76.23
N SER A 175 30.88 -5.07 -75.88
CA SER A 175 30.71 -6.37 -76.55
C SER A 175 30.31 -6.21 -78.01
N LYS A 176 29.47 -5.22 -78.36
CA LYS A 176 29.12 -4.93 -79.76
C LYS A 176 30.32 -4.40 -80.55
N GLU A 177 31.12 -3.54 -79.93
CA GLU A 177 32.35 -3.02 -80.55
C GLU A 177 33.33 -4.16 -80.86
N LEU A 178 33.56 -5.07 -79.91
CA LEU A 178 34.40 -6.25 -80.11
C LEU A 178 33.88 -7.19 -81.21
N ILE A 179 32.56 -7.40 -81.30
CA ILE A 179 31.96 -8.20 -82.37
C ILE A 179 32.23 -7.55 -83.73
N ASN A 180 32.02 -6.24 -83.85
CA ASN A 180 32.30 -5.52 -85.09
C ASN A 180 33.78 -5.58 -85.48
N GLU A 181 34.70 -5.48 -84.51
CA GLU A 181 36.14 -5.65 -84.76
C GLU A 181 36.48 -7.06 -85.24
N LEU A 182 35.87 -8.09 -84.64
CA LEU A 182 36.03 -9.47 -85.08
C LEU A 182 35.53 -9.69 -86.50
N GLU A 183 34.36 -9.18 -86.84
CA GLU A 183 33.79 -9.26 -88.20
C GLU A 183 34.71 -8.57 -89.23
N MET A 184 35.24 -7.39 -88.89
CA MET A 184 36.18 -6.67 -89.74
C MET A 184 37.50 -7.44 -89.92
N ASN A 185 38.04 -8.01 -88.85
CA ASN A 185 39.25 -8.84 -88.90
C ASN A 185 39.02 -10.12 -89.71
N GLN A 186 37.86 -10.73 -89.59
CA GLN A 186 37.49 -11.93 -90.35
C GLN A 186 37.38 -11.63 -91.86
N ALA A 187 36.77 -10.50 -92.22
CA ALA A 187 36.72 -10.03 -93.61
C ALA A 187 38.12 -9.71 -94.17
N LEU A 188 39.03 -9.18 -93.34
CA LEU A 188 40.42 -8.95 -93.72
C LEU A 188 41.16 -10.27 -93.97
N ILE A 189 40.96 -11.27 -93.11
CA ILE A 189 41.54 -12.60 -93.25
C ILE A 189 41.05 -13.27 -94.54
N GLU A 190 39.76 -13.17 -94.89
CA GLU A 190 39.23 -13.71 -96.14
C GLU A 190 39.89 -13.08 -97.38
N LYS A 191 40.12 -11.76 -97.37
CA LYS A 191 40.85 -11.07 -98.44
C LYS A 191 42.32 -11.46 -98.54
N LEU A 192 42.96 -11.74 -97.40
CA LEU A 192 44.35 -12.20 -97.37
C LEU A 192 44.46 -13.64 -97.91
N LYS A 193 43.52 -14.52 -97.56
CA LYS A 193 43.44 -15.91 -98.06
C LYS A 193 43.28 -15.98 -99.59
N GLU A 194 42.48 -15.08 -100.18
CA GLU A 194 42.32 -15.00 -101.64
C GLU A 194 43.65 -14.64 -102.35
N LYS A 195 44.50 -13.86 -101.68
CA LYS A 195 45.81 -13.42 -102.19
C LYS A 195 46.93 -14.46 -102.00
N GLU A 196 46.75 -15.38 -101.04
CA GLU A 196 47.73 -16.42 -100.66
C GLU A 196 47.64 -17.72 -101.47
N LEU A 197 46.58 -17.95 -102.26
CA LEU A 197 46.45 -19.13 -103.14
C LEU A 197 47.59 -19.27 -104.19
N ILE A 198 48.38 -18.19 -104.38
CA ILE A 198 49.57 -18.14 -105.25
C ILE A 198 50.88 -18.48 -104.48
N HIS A 199 50.86 -18.57 -103.15
CA HIS A 199 52.01 -18.89 -102.27
C HIS A 199 51.79 -20.13 -101.37
N GLU A 200 50.65 -20.81 -101.51
CA GLU A 200 50.17 -21.86 -100.61
C GLU A 200 51.09 -23.10 -100.51
N LYS A 201 51.90 -23.36 -101.54
CA LYS A 201 52.81 -24.51 -101.57
C LYS A 201 54.06 -24.32 -100.70
N ASP A 202 54.62 -23.12 -100.64
CA ASP A 202 55.81 -22.81 -99.85
C ASP A 202 55.46 -22.50 -98.38
N ILE A 203 54.22 -22.04 -98.15
CA ILE A 203 53.68 -21.78 -96.80
C ILE A 203 53.39 -23.09 -96.05
N GLN A 204 52.94 -24.15 -96.73
CA GLN A 204 52.66 -25.45 -96.07
C GLN A 204 53.92 -26.07 -95.43
N GLU A 205 55.09 -25.97 -96.08
CA GLU A 205 56.35 -26.47 -95.50
C GLU A 205 56.84 -25.60 -94.33
N ALA A 206 56.69 -24.27 -94.40
CA ALA A 206 57.03 -23.38 -93.30
C ALA A 206 56.09 -23.53 -92.09
N LEU A 207 54.79 -23.73 -92.32
CA LEU A 207 53.79 -23.96 -91.26
C LEU A 207 54.02 -25.27 -90.51
N ALA A 208 54.48 -26.33 -91.20
CA ALA A 208 54.82 -27.59 -90.55
C ALA A 208 56.00 -27.43 -89.57
N SER A 209 57.04 -26.69 -89.97
CA SER A 209 58.19 -26.39 -89.09
C SER A 209 57.81 -25.50 -87.91
N VAL A 210 56.96 -24.49 -88.14
CA VAL A 210 56.47 -23.61 -87.07
C VAL A 210 55.55 -24.35 -86.10
N ALA A 211 54.67 -25.23 -86.59
CA ALA A 211 53.81 -26.06 -85.75
C ALA A 211 54.62 -26.98 -84.82
N GLU A 212 55.72 -27.55 -85.30
CA GLU A 212 56.63 -28.35 -84.46
C GLU A 212 57.28 -27.51 -83.35
N THR A 213 57.70 -26.28 -83.65
CA THR A 213 58.25 -25.38 -82.63
C THR A 213 57.21 -24.93 -81.60
N TYR A 214 55.97 -24.67 -82.01
CA TYR A 214 54.88 -24.35 -81.08
C TYR A 214 54.53 -25.54 -80.20
N GLN A 215 54.53 -26.75 -80.74
CA GLN A 215 54.27 -27.96 -79.97
C GLN A 215 55.38 -28.21 -78.93
N ILE A 216 56.63 -27.90 -79.25
CA ILE A 216 57.74 -27.95 -78.29
C ILE A 216 57.56 -26.90 -77.18
N GLN A 217 57.17 -25.67 -77.53
CA GLN A 217 56.91 -24.61 -76.54
C GLN A 217 55.70 -24.92 -75.66
N GLU A 218 54.61 -25.42 -76.23
CA GLU A 218 53.41 -25.82 -75.50
C GLU A 218 53.74 -26.92 -74.48
N ASN A 219 54.47 -27.97 -74.90
CA ASN A 219 54.94 -29.01 -74.00
C ASN A 219 55.86 -28.47 -72.89
N TYR A 220 56.70 -27.47 -73.19
CA TYR A 220 57.56 -26.83 -72.20
C TYR A 220 56.76 -26.03 -71.16
N TYR A 221 55.81 -25.20 -71.61
CA TYR A 221 54.93 -24.44 -70.71
C TYR A 221 54.01 -25.35 -69.90
N GLN A 222 53.49 -26.41 -70.51
CA GLN A 222 52.67 -27.39 -69.83
C GLN A 222 53.46 -28.09 -68.71
N ARG A 223 54.70 -28.51 -68.95
CA ARG A 223 55.56 -29.06 -67.88
C ARG A 223 55.87 -28.06 -66.79
N MET A 224 56.15 -26.81 -67.14
CA MET A 224 56.40 -25.76 -66.14
C MET A 224 55.17 -25.49 -65.26
N LEU A 225 53.97 -25.51 -65.85
CA LEU A 225 52.71 -25.39 -65.13
C LEU A 225 52.46 -26.62 -64.24
N GLU A 226 52.68 -27.82 -64.76
CA GLU A 226 52.55 -29.07 -63.99
C GLU A 226 53.49 -29.08 -62.78
N ASP A 227 54.76 -28.71 -62.97
CA ASP A 227 55.75 -28.59 -61.89
C ASP A 227 55.36 -27.50 -60.89
N GLY A 228 54.85 -26.37 -61.36
CA GLY A 228 54.34 -25.28 -60.52
C GLY A 228 53.14 -25.71 -59.67
N ILE A 229 52.16 -26.39 -60.27
CA ILE A 229 50.98 -26.94 -59.60
C ILE A 229 51.42 -27.99 -58.57
N GLN A 230 52.34 -28.89 -58.92
CA GLN A 230 52.84 -29.91 -57.99
C GLN A 230 53.57 -29.29 -56.81
N SER A 231 54.41 -28.28 -57.05
CA SER A 231 55.12 -27.54 -55.99
C SER A 231 54.13 -26.86 -55.04
N ARG A 232 53.15 -26.12 -55.61
CA ARG A 232 52.13 -25.44 -54.80
C ARG A 232 51.25 -26.41 -54.03
N THR A 233 50.90 -27.55 -54.63
CA THR A 233 50.13 -28.61 -53.96
C THR A 233 50.90 -29.19 -52.76
N LYS A 234 52.23 -29.39 -52.89
CA LYS A 234 53.07 -29.84 -51.77
C LYS A 234 53.17 -28.79 -50.67
N GLU A 235 53.24 -27.52 -51.02
CA GLU A 235 53.28 -26.42 -50.07
C GLU A 235 51.96 -26.31 -49.28
N ILE A 236 50.82 -26.31 -49.97
CA ILE A 236 49.49 -26.30 -49.34
C ILE A 236 49.32 -27.48 -48.39
N ARG A 237 49.78 -28.69 -48.78
CA ARG A 237 49.73 -29.85 -47.88
C ARG A 237 50.53 -29.65 -46.60
N ARG A 238 51.73 -29.05 -46.68
CA ARG A 238 52.53 -28.73 -45.49
C ARG A 238 51.86 -27.68 -44.61
N GLU A 239 51.29 -26.63 -45.21
CA GLU A 239 50.55 -25.61 -44.47
C GLU A 239 49.37 -26.25 -43.71
N MET A 240 48.58 -27.09 -44.39
CA MET A 240 47.47 -27.82 -43.75
C MET A 240 47.93 -28.76 -42.63
N GLU A 241 49.08 -29.44 -42.79
CA GLU A 241 49.65 -30.29 -41.73
C GLU A 241 50.06 -29.47 -40.50
N ILE A 242 50.64 -28.29 -40.69
CA ILE A 242 50.99 -27.38 -39.60
C ILE A 242 49.71 -26.90 -38.88
N ASP A 243 48.70 -26.47 -39.63
CA ASP A 243 47.43 -26.00 -39.07
C ASP A 243 46.71 -27.11 -38.28
N LEU A 244 46.71 -28.34 -38.80
CA LEU A 244 46.16 -29.50 -38.10
C LEU A 244 46.89 -29.76 -36.79
N GLU A 245 48.22 -29.65 -36.77
CA GLU A 245 49.02 -29.87 -35.57
C GLU A 245 48.81 -28.76 -34.53
N GLU A 246 48.69 -27.50 -34.98
CA GLU A 246 48.31 -26.38 -34.09
C GLU A 246 46.91 -26.58 -33.50
N MET A 247 45.93 -27.01 -34.31
CA MET A 247 44.58 -27.28 -33.84
C MET A 247 44.55 -28.43 -32.82
N LYS A 248 45.27 -29.52 -33.07
CA LYS A 248 45.41 -30.62 -32.10
C LYS A 248 45.99 -30.12 -30.79
N LYS A 249 47.07 -29.34 -30.84
CA LYS A 249 47.70 -28.79 -29.63
C LYS A 249 46.74 -27.88 -28.86
N LYS A 250 45.97 -27.03 -29.54
CA LYS A 250 44.93 -26.20 -28.90
C LYS A 250 43.87 -27.08 -28.23
N LEU A 251 43.40 -28.12 -28.90
CA LEU A 251 42.40 -29.04 -28.37
C LEU A 251 42.93 -29.79 -27.13
N GLU A 252 44.18 -30.22 -27.16
CA GLU A 252 44.86 -30.88 -26.03
C GLU A 252 44.99 -29.94 -24.82
N THR A 253 45.35 -28.68 -25.03
CA THR A 253 45.37 -27.66 -23.96
C THR A 253 43.99 -27.33 -23.40
N GLN A 254 42.94 -27.40 -24.22
CA GLN A 254 41.57 -27.23 -23.74
C GLN A 254 41.10 -28.43 -22.94
N ASN A 255 41.42 -29.64 -23.40
CA ASN A 255 41.02 -30.87 -22.72
C ASN A 255 41.66 -30.96 -21.32
N THR A 256 42.95 -30.64 -21.20
CA THR A 256 43.64 -30.57 -19.90
C THR A 256 43.00 -29.55 -18.95
N ARG A 257 42.63 -28.35 -19.44
CA ARG A 257 41.88 -27.36 -18.63
C ARG A 257 40.53 -27.87 -18.17
N LEU A 258 39.79 -28.58 -19.04
CA LEU A 258 38.50 -29.17 -18.69
C LEU A 258 38.64 -30.30 -17.66
N GLU A 259 39.67 -31.13 -17.79
CA GLU A 259 39.98 -32.17 -16.81
C GLU A 259 40.31 -31.58 -15.43
N ASP A 260 41.11 -30.51 -15.38
CA ASP A 260 41.45 -29.81 -14.14
C ASP A 260 40.21 -29.14 -13.52
N ALA A 261 39.37 -28.48 -14.32
CA ALA A 261 38.11 -27.91 -13.85
C ALA A 261 37.16 -28.98 -13.31
N THR A 262 37.06 -30.13 -13.98
CA THR A 262 36.24 -31.26 -13.53
C THR A 262 36.73 -31.81 -12.20
N ARG A 263 38.06 -31.92 -12.01
CA ARG A 263 38.65 -32.31 -10.71
C ARG A 263 38.33 -31.32 -9.62
N GLN A 264 38.44 -30.01 -9.89
CA GLN A 264 38.09 -28.97 -8.93
C GLN A 264 36.61 -29.03 -8.54
N HIS A 265 35.72 -29.19 -9.52
CA HIS A 265 34.29 -29.32 -9.27
C HIS A 265 33.97 -30.56 -8.44
N LYS A 266 34.63 -31.69 -8.71
CA LYS A 266 34.47 -32.90 -7.89
C LYS A 266 34.84 -32.65 -6.43
N ILE A 267 35.99 -32.01 -6.17
CA ILE A 267 36.40 -31.64 -4.81
C ILE A 267 35.37 -30.71 -4.13
N THR A 268 34.80 -29.76 -4.87
CA THR A 268 33.76 -28.88 -4.30
C THR A 268 32.47 -29.61 -3.98
N VAL A 269 32.07 -30.57 -4.81
CA VAL A 269 30.88 -31.41 -4.56
C VAL A 269 31.10 -32.25 -3.32
N ASP A 270 32.24 -32.95 -3.21
CA ASP A 270 32.56 -33.79 -2.05
C ASP A 270 32.51 -32.97 -0.73
N ARG A 271 33.02 -31.73 -0.75
CA ARG A 271 32.96 -30.81 0.41
C ARG A 271 31.54 -30.37 0.76
N LEU A 272 30.71 -30.12 -0.24
CA LEU A 272 29.32 -29.71 -0.02
C LEU A 272 28.50 -30.89 0.51
N GLU A 273 28.72 -32.09 0.00
CA GLU A 273 28.08 -33.32 0.50
C GLU A 273 28.44 -33.57 1.97
N GLU A 274 29.71 -33.40 2.34
CA GLU A 274 30.16 -33.50 3.73
C GLU A 274 29.51 -32.43 4.62
N ALA A 275 29.47 -31.17 4.15
CA ALA A 275 28.82 -30.08 4.89
C ALA A 275 27.31 -30.29 5.06
N THR A 276 26.61 -30.82 4.04
CA THR A 276 25.19 -31.14 4.15
C THR A 276 24.94 -32.25 5.15
N LYS A 277 25.81 -33.27 5.18
CA LYS A 277 25.69 -34.36 6.14
C LYS A 277 25.85 -33.87 7.58
N ILE A 278 26.83 -32.99 7.84
CA ILE A 278 27.01 -32.37 9.17
C ILE A 278 25.77 -31.56 9.56
N ALA A 279 25.25 -30.74 8.65
CA ALA A 279 24.06 -29.93 8.92
C ALA A 279 22.80 -30.77 9.17
N GLU A 280 22.64 -31.91 8.48
CA GLU A 280 21.55 -32.85 8.73
C GLU A 280 21.68 -33.53 10.10
N GLU A 281 22.89 -33.88 10.52
CA GLU A 281 23.16 -34.43 11.86
C GLU A 281 22.86 -33.40 12.96
N GLU A 282 23.28 -32.13 12.80
CA GLU A 282 22.96 -31.03 13.73
C GLU A 282 21.45 -30.74 13.80
N LEU A 283 20.74 -30.81 12.67
CA LEU A 283 19.28 -30.64 12.64
C LEU A 283 18.58 -31.76 13.44
N LEU A 284 19.02 -33.01 13.28
CA LEU A 284 18.47 -34.15 14.02
C LEU A 284 18.72 -34.03 15.52
N GLU A 285 19.91 -33.58 15.92
CA GLU A 285 20.26 -33.35 17.32
C GLU A 285 19.41 -32.25 17.95
N THR A 286 19.31 -31.08 17.28
CA THR A 286 18.47 -29.96 17.76
C THR A 286 16.99 -30.32 17.80
N GLN A 287 16.49 -31.12 16.85
CA GLN A 287 15.12 -31.62 16.85
C GLN A 287 14.87 -32.58 18.02
N ALA A 288 15.85 -33.45 18.34
CA ALA A 288 15.77 -34.34 19.49
C ALA A 288 15.77 -33.56 20.82
N GLU A 289 16.63 -32.56 20.98
CA GLU A 289 16.66 -31.68 22.15
C GLU A 289 15.36 -30.92 22.33
N LEU A 290 14.81 -30.36 21.24
CA LEU A 290 13.54 -29.65 21.28
C LEU A 290 12.39 -30.59 21.67
N SER A 291 12.36 -31.81 21.14
CA SER A 291 11.35 -32.80 21.49
C SER A 291 11.40 -33.14 22.98
N LYS A 292 12.59 -33.34 23.54
CA LYS A 292 12.82 -33.60 24.96
C LYS A 292 12.35 -32.43 25.83
N ALA A 293 12.71 -31.20 25.47
CA ALA A 293 12.29 -30.00 26.19
C ALA A 293 10.76 -29.81 26.18
N ILE A 294 10.10 -30.13 25.05
CA ILE A 294 8.63 -30.11 24.95
C ILE A 294 8.01 -31.17 25.87
N THR A 295 8.55 -32.39 25.91
CA THR A 295 8.07 -33.45 26.79
C THR A 295 8.24 -33.09 28.27
N GLU A 296 9.42 -32.62 28.68
CA GLU A 296 9.68 -32.19 30.06
C GLU A 296 8.75 -31.04 30.49
N ARG A 297 8.48 -30.09 29.58
CA ARG A 297 7.55 -28.99 29.85
C ARG A 297 6.11 -29.48 29.96
N LEU A 298 5.69 -30.43 29.12
CA LEU A 298 4.37 -31.06 29.20
C LEU A 298 4.20 -31.82 30.51
N GLU A 299 5.19 -32.61 30.93
CA GLU A 299 5.17 -33.33 32.20
C GLU A 299 5.09 -32.38 33.40
N LYS A 300 5.91 -31.31 33.40
CA LYS A 300 5.86 -30.28 34.44
C LYS A 300 4.50 -29.59 34.49
N ASN A 301 3.91 -29.27 33.34
CA ASN A 301 2.59 -28.66 33.27
C ASN A 301 1.50 -29.61 33.79
N VAL A 302 1.53 -30.89 33.43
CA VAL A 302 0.57 -31.90 33.93
C VAL A 302 0.70 -32.05 35.45
N LEU A 303 1.92 -32.06 35.98
CA LEU A 303 2.16 -32.14 37.41
C LEU A 303 1.63 -30.89 38.13
N LEU A 304 1.86 -29.70 37.56
CA LEU A 304 1.36 -28.44 38.10
C LEU A 304 -0.18 -28.40 38.11
N ASP A 305 -0.82 -28.83 37.02
CA ASP A 305 -2.28 -28.92 36.89
C ASP A 305 -2.87 -29.91 37.90
N TYR A 306 -2.23 -31.07 38.07
CA TYR A 306 -2.63 -32.06 39.07
C TYR A 306 -2.49 -31.53 40.50
N THR A 307 -1.39 -30.83 40.80
CA THR A 307 -1.13 -30.26 42.13
C THR A 307 -2.12 -29.13 42.45
N GLN A 308 -2.43 -28.27 41.48
CA GLN A 308 -3.46 -27.23 41.61
C GLN A 308 -4.87 -27.82 41.81
N ARG A 309 -5.21 -28.91 41.10
CA ARG A 309 -6.48 -29.62 41.31
C ARG A 309 -6.55 -30.28 42.68
N LEU A 310 -5.48 -30.92 43.15
CA LEU A 310 -5.48 -31.58 44.45
C LEU A 310 -5.65 -30.56 45.59
N LEU A 311 -4.90 -29.46 45.52
CA LEU A 311 -4.89 -28.44 46.57
C LEU A 311 -6.15 -27.55 46.58
N SER A 312 -6.93 -27.50 45.49
CA SER A 312 -8.22 -26.78 45.44
C SER A 312 -9.41 -27.55 46.02
N THR A 313 -9.25 -28.84 46.37
CA THR A 313 -10.34 -29.67 46.91
C THR A 313 -10.57 -29.55 48.42
N HIS A 314 -9.63 -28.94 49.17
CA HIS A 314 -9.77 -28.77 50.62
C HIS A 314 -9.46 -27.31 51.04
N PRO A 315 -10.30 -26.67 51.89
CA PRO A 315 -10.14 -25.27 52.29
C PRO A 315 -8.76 -24.91 52.87
N LEU A 316 -8.11 -25.87 53.55
CA LEU A 316 -6.77 -25.69 54.10
C LEU A 316 -5.66 -25.58 53.06
N TYR A 317 -5.76 -26.37 51.99
CA TYR A 317 -4.76 -26.38 50.93
C TYR A 317 -4.97 -25.24 49.94
N ALA A 318 -6.23 -24.80 49.76
CA ALA A 318 -6.55 -23.56 49.04
C ALA A 318 -5.91 -22.34 49.69
N SER A 319 -5.86 -22.30 51.04
CA SER A 319 -5.20 -21.23 51.79
C SER A 319 -3.69 -21.16 51.48
N ILE A 320 -3.02 -22.31 51.38
CA ILE A 320 -1.59 -22.39 51.04
C ILE A 320 -1.35 -22.01 49.57
N LEU A 321 -2.21 -22.43 48.65
CA LEU A 321 -2.11 -22.05 47.23
C LEU A 321 -2.24 -20.54 47.02
N ILE A 322 -3.19 -19.90 47.71
CA ILE A 322 -3.38 -18.44 47.65
C ILE A 322 -2.14 -17.72 48.20
N LEU A 323 -1.60 -18.19 49.33
CA LEU A 323 -0.35 -17.69 49.89
C LEU A 323 0.82 -17.81 48.89
N LEU A 324 0.99 -18.97 48.23
CA LEU A 324 2.09 -19.18 47.27
C LEU A 324 1.93 -18.35 45.99
N ASN A 325 0.71 -18.20 45.46
CA ASN A 325 0.47 -17.43 44.23
C ASN A 325 0.57 -15.90 44.43
N LEU A 326 0.34 -15.39 45.66
CA LEU A 326 0.37 -13.96 45.97
C LEU A 326 1.69 -13.49 46.60
N GLY A 327 2.75 -14.30 46.56
CA GLY A 327 4.10 -13.90 46.99
C GLY A 327 4.49 -14.30 48.41
N GLY A 328 3.77 -15.24 49.01
CA GLY A 328 4.21 -16.00 50.18
C GLY A 328 3.85 -15.42 51.55
N VAL A 329 3.26 -14.23 51.65
CA VAL A 329 2.85 -13.63 52.95
C VAL A 329 1.49 -12.98 52.84
N LEU A 330 0.57 -13.30 53.76
CA LEU A 330 -0.75 -12.69 53.86
C LEU A 330 -1.19 -12.59 55.32
N ASP A 331 -1.99 -11.59 55.67
CA ASP A 331 -2.61 -11.52 56.99
C ASP A 331 -3.68 -12.62 57.16
N LEU A 332 -3.75 -13.21 58.36
CA LEU A 332 -4.65 -14.33 58.67
C LEU A 332 -6.12 -13.97 58.40
N SER A 333 -6.52 -12.72 58.63
CA SER A 333 -7.88 -12.24 58.43
C SER A 333 -8.27 -12.22 56.96
N THR A 334 -7.42 -11.63 56.10
CA THR A 334 -7.65 -11.64 54.64
C THR A 334 -7.60 -13.06 54.10
N LEU A 335 -6.67 -13.90 54.56
CA LEU A 335 -6.59 -15.29 54.13
C LEU A 335 -7.87 -16.06 54.50
N ALA A 336 -8.37 -15.85 55.73
CA ALA A 336 -9.62 -16.43 56.21
C ALA A 336 -10.82 -16.00 55.37
N MET A 337 -10.90 -14.73 54.99
CA MET A 337 -11.93 -14.24 54.07
C MET A 337 -11.81 -14.89 52.69
N SER A 338 -10.60 -15.00 52.13
CA SER A 338 -10.37 -15.58 50.80
C SER A 338 -10.78 -17.06 50.70
N VAL A 339 -10.68 -17.82 51.80
CA VAL A 339 -11.13 -19.23 51.84
C VAL A 339 -12.50 -19.42 52.51
N GLY A 340 -13.20 -18.33 52.82
CA GLY A 340 -14.56 -18.36 53.40
C GLY A 340 -14.64 -18.99 54.80
N ALA A 341 -13.55 -18.93 55.58
CA ALA A 341 -13.46 -19.52 56.91
C ALA A 341 -13.39 -18.45 58.01
N HIS A 342 -13.81 -18.78 59.23
CA HIS A 342 -13.65 -17.88 60.37
C HIS A 342 -12.18 -17.85 60.83
N PRO A 343 -11.55 -16.68 61.12
CA PRO A 343 -10.12 -16.57 61.39
C PRO A 343 -9.59 -17.49 62.49
N LEU A 344 -10.31 -17.62 63.61
CA LEU A 344 -9.94 -18.53 64.71
C LEU A 344 -9.98 -20.01 64.31
N LYS A 345 -10.99 -20.39 63.50
CA LYS A 345 -11.16 -21.78 63.04
C LYS A 345 -10.11 -22.11 61.98
N LEU A 346 -9.82 -21.16 61.08
CA LEU A 346 -8.72 -21.30 60.12
C LEU A 346 -7.38 -21.40 60.85
N LYS A 347 -7.11 -20.56 61.85
CA LYS A 347 -5.88 -20.64 62.67
C LYS A 347 -5.69 -22.01 63.32
N GLN A 348 -6.75 -22.60 63.87
CA GLN A 348 -6.71 -23.95 64.44
C GLN A 348 -6.42 -25.00 63.37
N MET A 349 -7.12 -24.94 62.23
CA MET A 349 -6.93 -25.88 61.15
C MET A 349 -5.54 -25.74 60.48
N LEU A 350 -4.97 -24.54 60.47
CA LEU A 350 -3.60 -24.26 60.01
C LEU A 350 -2.53 -24.67 61.03
N GLY A 351 -2.90 -24.97 62.29
CA GLY A 351 -1.96 -25.39 63.33
C GLY A 351 -1.17 -26.65 62.97
N ASP A 352 -1.82 -27.59 62.27
CA ASP A 352 -1.18 -28.81 61.76
C ASP A 352 -0.15 -28.52 60.65
N LEU A 353 -0.28 -27.40 59.95
CA LEU A 353 0.64 -26.98 58.88
C LEU A 353 1.82 -26.18 59.44
N VAL A 354 1.59 -25.41 60.51
CA VAL A 354 2.64 -24.74 61.29
C VAL A 354 3.55 -25.75 61.97
N THR A 355 2.98 -26.77 62.62
CA THR A 355 3.76 -27.83 63.30
C THR A 355 4.58 -28.67 62.34
N LYS A 356 4.13 -28.83 61.09
CA LYS A 356 4.89 -29.46 60.01
C LYS A 356 5.91 -28.51 59.35
N GLY A 357 6.01 -27.26 59.79
CA GLY A 357 6.99 -26.28 59.33
C GLY A 357 6.73 -25.72 57.93
N LEU A 358 5.53 -25.90 57.37
CA LEU A 358 5.20 -25.49 56.00
C LEU A 358 4.77 -24.02 55.91
N ILE A 359 4.27 -23.48 57.01
CA ILE A 359 3.87 -22.08 57.14
C ILE A 359 4.30 -21.58 58.52
N THR A 360 4.59 -20.29 58.64
CA THR A 360 4.85 -19.62 59.91
C THR A 360 3.77 -18.61 60.17
N ILE A 361 3.22 -18.60 61.38
CA ILE A 361 2.26 -17.59 61.82
C ILE A 361 2.98 -16.69 62.81
N SER A 362 3.12 -15.41 62.47
CA SER A 362 3.69 -14.42 63.38
C SER A 362 2.74 -14.15 64.54
N SER A 363 3.29 -13.72 65.67
CA SER A 363 2.53 -13.27 66.83
C SER A 363 2.13 -11.79 66.74
N ASP A 364 2.32 -11.16 65.59
CA ASP A 364 1.98 -9.76 65.37
C ASP A 364 0.46 -9.56 65.42
N ASP A 365 0.00 -8.32 65.64
CA ASP A 365 -1.43 -7.98 65.63
C ASP A 365 -1.72 -6.99 64.47
N PRO A 366 -2.38 -7.42 63.37
CA PRO A 366 -2.95 -8.74 63.14
C PRO A 366 -1.91 -9.80 62.74
N PRO A 367 -2.14 -11.08 63.08
CA PRO A 367 -1.18 -12.16 62.81
C PRO A 367 -1.03 -12.40 61.31
N THR A 368 0.22 -12.40 60.84
CA THR A 368 0.57 -12.68 59.45
C THR A 368 0.97 -14.13 59.27
N ILE A 369 0.55 -14.72 58.16
CA ILE A 369 0.91 -16.07 57.76
C ILE A 369 1.86 -15.96 56.59
N ALA A 370 3.03 -16.56 56.72
CA ALA A 370 3.98 -16.71 55.64
C ALA A 370 4.10 -18.19 55.26
N ALA A 371 4.08 -18.49 53.96
CA ALA A 371 4.49 -19.77 53.46
C ALA A 371 6.02 -19.86 53.49
N VAL A 372 6.54 -20.97 54.00
CA VAL A 372 7.98 -21.25 53.96
C VAL A 372 8.28 -21.77 52.56
N MET A 373 8.71 -20.90 51.64
CA MET A 373 9.14 -21.33 50.31
C MET A 373 10.49 -22.05 50.43
N VAL A 374 10.52 -23.32 50.00
CA VAL A 374 11.75 -24.09 49.77
C VAL A 374 12.01 -24.14 48.27
#